data_AF-A0A7J7UMM7-F1
#
_entry.id   AF-A0A7J7UMM7-F1
#
_cell.length_a   1.000
_cell.length_b   1.000
_cell.length_c   1.000
_cell.angle_alpha   90.00
_cell.angle_beta   90.00
_cell.angle_gamma   90.00
#
_symmetry.space_group_name_H-M   'P 1'
#
loop_
_entity.id
_entity.type
_entity.pdbx_description
1 polymer ?
#
loop_
_entity_poly.entity_id
_entity_poly.type
_entity_poly.pdbx_seq_one_letter_code
_entity_poly.pdbx_strand_id
1 'polypeptide(L)'
;MSSSGMPDLPVPLTNLKFQYTKIFINNEWHNSVSGKKFPVFNPATEEKLCEVEEGDQEDVNKAVKAARQAFQIGSPWRTMDASDRGRLLYKLADLIERDRLLLATLELGGKSPCIVFADADMDNAVEFAHRGLFYHQGQCCIAASRLFVEESIYDEFVRRSVERAKKYVLGNPLTPGVSQGPQIDKEQYEKILDLIESGKKEGAKLECGGGPWGNKGYFIQPTVFSNVTDEMRIAKEEIFGPVQQIMKFKSLDDVIKRANNTFYGLSAGIFTKDLDKAITVSSALQAGTVWVNCYSMVSAQCPFGGFKMSGNGRELGEYGLHEYTEVKTVTMKISQKNS
;
A
#
# COMPACT_ATOMS: atom_id res chain seq x y z
N MET A 1 4.24 -18.28 32.33
CA MET A 1 3.66 -17.48 31.23
C MET A 1 4.30 -16.11 31.31
N SER A 2 5.43 -15.92 30.62
CA SER A 2 6.10 -14.62 30.57
C SER A 2 5.28 -13.69 29.68
N SER A 3 4.79 -12.59 30.24
CA SER A 3 4.32 -11.45 29.47
C SER A 3 5.49 -10.94 28.62
N SER A 4 5.60 -11.39 27.37
CA SER A 4 6.46 -10.76 26.39
C SER A 4 5.86 -9.37 26.13
N GLY A 5 6.35 -8.36 26.85
CA GLY A 5 6.07 -6.96 26.52
C GLY A 5 6.39 -6.73 25.04
N MET A 6 5.62 -5.86 24.39
CA MET A 6 5.98 -5.43 23.03
C MET A 6 7.43 -4.90 23.07
N PRO A 7 8.30 -5.31 22.13
CA PRO A 7 9.66 -4.80 22.10
C PRO A 7 9.64 -3.27 22.03
N ASP A 8 10.51 -2.62 22.80
CA ASP A 8 10.62 -1.17 22.85
C ASP A 8 10.84 -0.61 21.43
N LEU A 9 10.02 0.37 21.04
CA LEU A 9 10.20 1.05 19.76
C LEU A 9 11.48 1.91 19.86
N PRO A 10 12.52 1.64 19.07
CA PRO A 10 13.76 2.42 19.13
C PRO A 10 13.52 3.85 18.65
N VAL A 11 14.21 4.80 19.25
CA VAL A 11 14.05 6.23 18.95
C VAL A 11 14.58 6.53 17.54
N PRO A 12 13.83 7.28 16.70
CA PRO A 12 14.30 7.69 15.39
C PRO A 12 15.58 8.54 15.44
N LEU A 13 16.46 8.38 14.45
CA LEU A 13 17.63 9.22 14.28
C LEU A 13 17.19 10.61 13.75
N THR A 14 17.36 11.66 14.54
CA THR A 14 16.91 13.02 14.20
C THR A 14 17.90 13.82 13.35
N ASN A 15 19.19 13.44 13.35
CA ASN A 15 20.26 14.08 12.58
C ASN A 15 20.85 13.11 11.55
N LEU A 16 20.01 12.63 10.65
CA LEU A 16 20.42 11.70 9.60
C LEU A 16 21.31 12.40 8.57
N LYS A 17 22.51 11.86 8.33
CA LYS A 17 23.36 12.32 7.23
C LYS A 17 23.03 11.53 5.97
N PHE A 18 22.52 12.21 4.95
CA PHE A 18 22.29 11.61 3.64
C PHE A 18 23.63 11.35 2.95
N GLN A 19 24.06 10.08 2.93
CA GLN A 19 25.35 9.66 2.36
C GLN A 19 25.24 9.23 0.90
N TYR A 20 24.13 8.61 0.52
CA TYR A 20 23.94 7.98 -0.79
C TYR A 20 22.92 8.76 -1.61
N THR A 21 23.39 9.65 -2.48
CA THR A 21 22.55 10.55 -3.29
C THR A 21 22.87 10.49 -4.79
N LYS A 22 23.54 9.42 -5.21
CA LYS A 22 24.06 9.23 -6.57
C LYS A 22 23.38 8.07 -7.29
N ILE A 23 23.57 7.99 -8.60
CA ILE A 23 23.10 6.86 -9.41
C ILE A 23 23.96 5.63 -9.10
N PHE A 24 23.37 4.45 -8.88
CA PHE A 24 24.10 3.22 -8.55
C PHE A 24 24.16 2.27 -9.75
N ILE A 25 25.32 2.13 -10.38
CA ILE A 25 25.54 1.28 -11.56
C ILE A 25 26.83 0.50 -11.39
N ASN A 26 26.79 -0.81 -11.65
CA ASN A 26 27.95 -1.70 -11.57
C ASN A 26 28.67 -1.65 -10.21
N ASN A 27 27.90 -1.62 -9.13
CA ASN A 27 28.36 -1.48 -7.74
C ASN A 27 29.13 -0.17 -7.43
N GLU A 28 28.97 0.86 -8.25
CA GLU A 28 29.62 2.16 -8.10
C GLU A 28 28.61 3.31 -8.12
N TRP A 29 28.98 4.43 -7.51
CA TRP A 29 28.17 5.65 -7.45
C TRP A 29 28.57 6.65 -8.53
N HIS A 30 27.64 6.99 -9.42
CA HIS A 30 27.84 7.85 -10.58
C HIS A 30 27.05 9.17 -10.45
N ASN A 31 27.61 10.25 -10.99
CA ASN A 31 26.81 11.46 -11.26
C ASN A 31 25.95 11.22 -12.52
N SER A 32 24.87 11.98 -12.68
CA SER A 32 24.08 11.96 -13.92
C SER A 32 24.90 12.42 -15.12
N VAL A 33 24.59 11.94 -16.33
CA VAL A 33 25.32 12.38 -17.54
C VAL A 33 25.10 13.87 -17.80
N SER A 34 23.88 14.33 -17.54
CA SER A 34 23.50 15.74 -17.68
C SER A 34 24.16 16.65 -16.63
N GLY A 35 24.68 16.09 -15.54
CA GLY A 35 25.15 16.81 -14.36
C GLY A 35 24.04 17.44 -13.53
N LYS A 36 22.76 17.23 -13.90
CA LYS A 36 21.60 17.75 -13.18
C LYS A 36 21.32 16.95 -11.91
N LYS A 37 20.66 17.63 -10.98
CA LYS A 37 20.18 17.09 -9.71
C LYS A 37 18.80 17.64 -9.43
N PHE A 38 18.01 16.88 -8.69
CA PHE A 38 16.72 17.33 -8.20
C PHE A 38 16.67 17.35 -6.66
N PRO A 39 15.92 18.29 -6.06
CA PRO A 39 15.79 18.38 -4.62
C PRO A 39 14.86 17.29 -4.06
N VAL A 40 15.19 16.76 -2.88
CA VAL A 40 14.31 15.90 -2.08
C VAL A 40 13.89 16.67 -0.84
N PHE A 41 12.60 16.64 -0.50
CA PHE A 41 12.02 17.45 0.57
C PHE A 41 11.49 16.61 1.72
N ASN A 42 11.42 17.20 2.91
CA ASN A 42 10.70 16.66 4.05
C ASN A 42 9.24 17.13 4.00
N PRO A 43 8.24 16.24 3.82
CA PRO A 43 6.84 16.66 3.71
C PRO A 43 6.25 17.25 5.00
N ALA A 44 6.88 17.03 6.16
CA ALA A 44 6.39 17.56 7.43
C ALA A 44 6.80 19.02 7.65
N THR A 45 7.87 19.47 6.99
CA THR A 45 8.43 20.82 7.17
C THR A 45 8.49 21.62 5.87
N GLU A 46 8.33 20.96 4.72
CA GLU A 46 8.54 21.47 3.36
C GLU A 46 10.00 21.88 3.07
N GLU A 47 10.92 21.53 3.98
CA GLU A 47 12.33 21.88 3.85
C GLU A 47 13.07 20.87 2.98
N LYS A 48 14.02 21.36 2.18
CA LYS A 48 14.90 20.53 1.36
C LYS A 48 15.83 19.72 2.26
N LEU A 49 15.80 18.39 2.11
CA LEU A 49 16.69 17.45 2.79
C LEU A 49 18.06 17.36 2.10
N CYS A 50 18.06 17.10 0.80
CA CYS A 50 19.28 16.97 0.00
C CYS A 50 19.00 17.18 -1.50
N GLU A 51 20.02 16.99 -2.32
CA GLU A 51 19.90 16.83 -3.78
C GLU A 51 20.34 15.43 -4.17
N VAL A 52 19.63 14.84 -5.13
CA VAL A 52 19.93 13.54 -5.71
C VAL A 52 20.21 13.72 -7.19
N GLU A 53 21.16 12.94 -7.73
CA GLU A 53 21.49 12.93 -9.15
C GLU A 53 20.25 12.59 -10.00
N GLU A 54 19.94 13.43 -11.00
CA GLU A 54 18.77 13.28 -11.87
C GLU A 54 19.13 12.36 -13.03
N GLY A 55 18.88 11.06 -12.87
CA GLY A 55 19.10 10.08 -13.92
C GLY A 55 18.11 10.24 -15.08
N ASP A 56 18.62 10.22 -16.30
CA ASP A 56 17.81 10.30 -17.53
C ASP A 56 18.11 9.11 -18.45
N GLN A 57 17.58 9.11 -19.67
CA GLN A 57 17.71 8.05 -20.67
C GLN A 57 19.15 7.57 -20.86
N GLU A 58 20.13 8.48 -20.86
CA GLU A 58 21.54 8.13 -21.02
C GLU A 58 22.11 7.34 -19.83
N ASP A 59 21.72 7.67 -18.62
CA ASP A 59 22.10 6.94 -17.40
C ASP A 59 21.43 5.57 -17.36
N VAL A 60 20.14 5.50 -17.75
CA VAL A 60 19.41 4.23 -17.92
C VAL A 60 20.12 3.34 -18.94
N ASN A 61 20.55 3.89 -20.08
CA ASN A 61 21.29 3.14 -21.09
C ASN A 61 22.62 2.56 -20.55
N LYS A 62 23.33 3.30 -19.68
CA LYS A 62 24.53 2.78 -18.99
C LYS A 62 24.16 1.63 -18.03
N ALA A 63 23.11 1.80 -17.24
CA ALA A 63 22.62 0.78 -16.31
C ALA A 63 22.24 -0.52 -17.05
N VAL A 64 21.50 -0.41 -18.16
CA VAL A 64 21.10 -1.56 -18.99
C VAL A 64 22.31 -2.27 -19.58
N LYS A 65 23.32 -1.53 -20.07
CA LYS A 65 24.58 -2.14 -20.56
C LYS A 65 25.30 -2.92 -19.47
N ALA A 66 25.42 -2.36 -18.26
CA ALA A 66 26.04 -3.04 -17.12
C ALA A 66 25.25 -4.30 -16.72
N ALA A 67 23.93 -4.21 -16.61
CA ALA A 67 23.06 -5.35 -16.31
C ALA A 67 23.14 -6.45 -17.39
N ARG A 68 23.17 -6.06 -18.68
CA ARG A 68 23.36 -7.00 -19.80
C ARG A 68 24.68 -7.73 -19.72
N GLN A 69 25.77 -7.04 -19.38
CA GLN A 69 27.08 -7.65 -19.19
C GLN A 69 27.07 -8.63 -18.01
N ALA A 70 26.48 -8.24 -16.88
CA ALA A 70 26.34 -9.10 -15.71
C ALA A 70 25.52 -10.38 -16.00
N PHE A 71 24.61 -10.35 -16.98
CA PHE A 71 23.74 -11.47 -17.33
C PHE A 71 24.25 -12.37 -18.48
N GLN A 72 25.44 -12.12 -19.05
CA GLN A 72 26.00 -12.94 -20.14
C GLN A 72 26.33 -14.37 -19.68
N ILE A 73 26.20 -15.34 -20.60
CA ILE A 73 26.60 -16.73 -20.32
C ILE A 73 28.08 -16.77 -19.94
N GLY A 74 28.40 -17.46 -18.83
CA GLY A 74 29.75 -17.52 -18.28
C GLY A 74 30.09 -16.42 -17.27
N SER A 75 29.22 -15.43 -17.06
CA SER A 75 29.43 -14.41 -16.02
C SER A 75 29.30 -15.00 -14.61
N PRO A 76 29.89 -14.35 -13.58
CA PRO A 76 29.74 -14.78 -12.19
C PRO A 76 28.28 -14.95 -11.75
N TRP A 77 27.38 -14.05 -12.17
CA TRP A 77 25.95 -14.14 -11.85
C TRP A 77 25.23 -15.30 -12.54
N ARG A 78 25.69 -15.71 -13.73
CA ARG A 78 25.08 -16.81 -14.49
C ARG A 78 25.62 -18.18 -14.12
N THR A 79 26.85 -18.24 -13.60
CA THR A 79 27.52 -19.50 -13.22
C THR A 79 27.47 -19.79 -11.73
N MET A 80 27.08 -18.82 -10.88
CA MET A 80 26.91 -19.05 -9.44
C MET A 80 25.82 -20.08 -9.12
N ASP A 81 26.03 -20.80 -8.03
CA ASP A 81 25.06 -21.73 -7.49
C ASP A 81 23.78 -21.01 -7.07
N ALA A 82 22.63 -21.66 -7.31
CA ALA A 82 21.35 -21.11 -6.91
C ALA A 82 21.25 -20.88 -5.39
N SER A 83 21.84 -21.76 -4.59
CA SER A 83 21.92 -21.63 -3.13
C SER A 83 22.70 -20.38 -2.70
N ASP A 84 23.74 -19.99 -3.44
CA ASP A 84 24.54 -18.82 -3.10
C ASP A 84 23.80 -17.52 -3.39
N ARG A 85 22.93 -17.48 -4.41
CA ARG A 85 21.98 -16.37 -4.57
C ARG A 85 21.09 -16.22 -3.35
N GLY A 86 20.57 -17.34 -2.82
CA GLY A 86 19.81 -17.35 -1.57
C GLY A 86 20.62 -16.80 -0.39
N ARG A 87 21.88 -17.22 -0.24
CA ARG A 87 22.77 -16.71 0.83
C ARG A 87 23.04 -15.21 0.70
N LEU A 88 23.22 -14.68 -0.51
CA LEU A 88 23.41 -13.24 -0.73
C LEU A 88 22.15 -12.43 -0.37
N LEU A 89 20.95 -12.95 -0.67
CA LEU A 89 19.70 -12.31 -0.25
C LEU A 89 19.54 -12.29 1.27
N TYR A 90 19.85 -13.40 1.96
CA TYR A 90 19.90 -13.43 3.42
C TYR A 90 20.91 -12.44 3.97
N LYS A 91 22.11 -12.37 3.37
CA LYS A 91 23.11 -11.40 3.79
C LYS A 91 22.63 -9.96 3.63
N LEU A 92 21.89 -9.65 2.56
CA LEU A 92 21.27 -8.34 2.39
C LEU A 92 20.23 -8.07 3.48
N ALA A 93 19.39 -9.05 3.83
CA ALA A 93 18.44 -8.93 4.92
C ALA A 93 19.13 -8.65 6.27
N ASP A 94 20.23 -9.36 6.58
CA ASP A 94 21.03 -9.10 7.78
C ASP A 94 21.56 -7.65 7.83
N LEU A 95 21.97 -7.11 6.68
CA LEU A 95 22.48 -5.74 6.57
C LEU A 95 21.36 -4.72 6.72
N ILE A 96 20.18 -4.99 6.15
CA ILE A 96 18.97 -4.17 6.35
C ILE A 96 18.56 -4.20 7.82
N GLU A 97 18.60 -5.36 8.49
CA GLU A 97 18.28 -5.46 9.92
C GLU A 97 19.28 -4.69 10.78
N ARG A 98 20.59 -4.83 10.50
CA ARG A 98 21.65 -4.05 11.14
C ARG A 98 21.38 -2.54 11.05
N ASP A 99 20.93 -2.08 9.87
CA ASP A 99 20.69 -0.68 9.58
C ASP A 99 19.21 -0.29 9.68
N ARG A 100 18.36 -1.09 10.33
CA ARG A 100 16.89 -0.92 10.30
C ARG A 100 16.43 0.45 10.78
N LEU A 101 17.14 1.06 11.72
CA LEU A 101 16.86 2.41 12.22
C LEU A 101 17.04 3.51 11.16
N LEU A 102 17.85 3.23 10.13
CA LEU A 102 18.16 4.16 9.04
C LEU A 102 17.14 4.09 7.89
N LEU A 103 16.52 2.93 7.63
CA LEU A 103 15.92 2.59 6.33
C LEU A 103 14.38 2.67 6.22
N ALA A 104 13.64 3.13 7.23
CA ALA A 104 12.18 2.95 7.23
C ALA A 104 11.42 3.75 6.14
N THR A 105 10.55 3.01 5.41
CA THR A 105 9.35 3.36 4.59
C THR A 105 9.49 3.76 3.12
N LEU A 106 8.57 3.22 2.28
CA LEU A 106 7.75 3.83 1.19
C LEU A 106 6.88 2.73 0.51
N GLU A 107 5.60 2.95 0.16
CA GLU A 107 4.72 2.03 -0.62
C GLU A 107 3.58 2.77 -1.42
N LEU A 108 2.92 2.12 -2.41
CA LEU A 108 2.07 2.69 -3.50
C LEU A 108 0.53 2.36 -3.43
N GLY A 109 -0.30 2.64 -4.49
CA GLY A 109 -1.81 2.87 -4.54
C GLY A 109 -2.85 1.89 -5.23
N GLY A 110 -4.18 2.08 -4.95
CA GLY A 110 -5.42 1.35 -5.32
C GLY A 110 -6.75 1.74 -4.57
N LYS A 111 -7.94 1.19 -4.95
CA LYS A 111 -9.31 1.54 -4.41
C LYS A 111 -10.18 0.33 -3.96
N SER A 112 -9.89 -0.22 -2.79
CA SER A 112 -10.40 -1.54 -2.34
C SER A 112 -11.73 -1.46 -1.55
N PRO A 113 -12.72 -2.34 -1.80
CA PRO A 113 -13.95 -2.41 -0.99
C PRO A 113 -13.76 -3.19 0.32
N CYS A 114 -14.54 -2.83 1.34
CA CYS A 114 -14.65 -3.56 2.60
C CYS A 114 -16.13 -3.70 2.96
N ILE A 115 -16.60 -4.92 3.27
CA ILE A 115 -18.01 -5.24 3.52
C ILE A 115 -18.17 -5.70 4.96
N VAL A 116 -19.01 -5.01 5.73
CA VAL A 116 -19.30 -5.30 7.13
C VAL A 116 -20.76 -5.70 7.30
N PHE A 117 -20.99 -6.98 7.61
CA PHE A 117 -22.32 -7.52 7.87
C PHE A 117 -22.77 -7.25 9.31
N ALA A 118 -24.08 -7.27 9.55
CA ALA A 118 -24.69 -7.00 10.84
C ALA A 118 -24.26 -7.98 11.95
N ASP A 119 -23.89 -9.21 11.57
CA ASP A 119 -23.41 -10.25 12.49
C ASP A 119 -21.90 -10.16 12.78
N ALA A 120 -21.18 -9.19 12.19
CA ALA A 120 -19.77 -8.96 12.45
C ALA A 120 -19.49 -8.64 13.93
N ASP A 121 -18.26 -8.90 14.36
CA ASP A 121 -17.75 -8.26 15.56
C ASP A 121 -17.54 -6.76 15.30
N MET A 122 -18.37 -5.92 15.92
CA MET A 122 -18.41 -4.47 15.68
C MET A 122 -17.08 -3.80 16.01
N ASP A 123 -16.46 -4.12 17.14
CA ASP A 123 -15.23 -3.46 17.57
C ASP A 123 -14.06 -3.85 16.66
N ASN A 124 -13.98 -5.14 16.30
CA ASN A 124 -13.00 -5.63 15.36
C ASN A 124 -13.17 -5.01 13.97
N ALA A 125 -14.41 -4.97 13.45
CA ALA A 125 -14.71 -4.42 12.13
C ALA A 125 -14.41 -2.92 12.05
N VAL A 126 -14.76 -2.13 13.08
CA VAL A 126 -14.44 -0.70 13.13
C VAL A 126 -12.93 -0.49 13.15
N GLU A 127 -12.17 -1.20 14.00
CA GLU A 127 -10.72 -0.99 14.08
C GLU A 127 -9.99 -1.41 12.81
N PHE A 128 -10.33 -2.56 12.21
CA PHE A 128 -9.70 -2.99 10.96
C PHE A 128 -10.10 -2.14 9.77
N ALA A 129 -11.36 -1.71 9.65
CA ALA A 129 -11.77 -0.80 8.57
C ALA A 129 -11.12 0.58 8.73
N HIS A 130 -10.97 1.04 9.97
CA HIS A 130 -10.27 2.28 10.30
C HIS A 130 -8.79 2.19 9.91
N ARG A 131 -8.07 1.17 10.39
CA ARG A 131 -6.65 0.97 10.02
C ARG A 131 -6.49 0.73 8.53
N GLY A 132 -7.37 -0.05 7.92
CA GLY A 132 -7.35 -0.36 6.49
C GLY A 132 -7.46 0.86 5.60
N LEU A 133 -8.05 1.97 6.08
CA LEU A 133 -8.07 3.23 5.34
C LEU A 133 -6.96 4.19 5.80
N PHE A 134 -6.82 4.45 7.09
CA PHE A 134 -5.96 5.52 7.59
C PHE A 134 -4.48 5.13 7.75
N TYR A 135 -4.13 3.85 7.58
CA TYR A 135 -2.73 3.40 7.62
C TYR A 135 -1.87 4.17 6.62
N HIS A 136 -0.67 4.56 7.05
CA HIS A 136 0.28 5.36 6.27
C HIS A 136 -0.36 6.62 5.64
N GLN A 137 -1.12 7.38 6.44
CA GLN A 137 -1.88 8.56 6.00
C GLN A 137 -2.90 8.28 4.88
N GLY A 138 -3.28 7.02 4.64
CA GLY A 138 -4.13 6.62 3.50
C GLY A 138 -3.40 6.49 2.17
N GLN A 139 -2.07 6.58 2.18
CA GLN A 139 -1.21 6.38 1.01
C GLN A 139 -0.89 4.88 0.87
N CYS A 140 -1.93 4.07 0.71
CA CYS A 140 -1.78 2.62 0.60
C CYS A 140 -2.71 2.04 -0.46
N CYS A 141 -2.18 1.11 -1.27
CA CYS A 141 -2.87 0.58 -2.43
C CYS A 141 -4.12 -0.22 -2.12
N ILE A 142 -4.04 -0.89 -1.00
CA ILE A 142 -5.10 -1.70 -0.48
C ILE A 142 -6.08 -0.88 0.35
N ALA A 143 -5.99 0.45 0.36
CA ALA A 143 -6.83 1.29 1.22
C ALA A 143 -8.32 0.92 1.09
N ALA A 144 -8.95 0.64 2.25
CA ALA A 144 -10.36 0.29 2.44
C ALA A 144 -11.29 1.49 2.19
N SER A 145 -11.23 2.05 0.99
CA SER A 145 -11.78 3.35 0.60
C SER A 145 -13.21 3.27 0.05
N ARG A 146 -13.83 2.09 0.11
CA ARG A 146 -15.28 1.91 -0.04
C ARG A 146 -15.78 0.94 1.04
N LEU A 147 -16.26 1.48 2.15
CA LEU A 147 -16.72 0.68 3.29
C LEU A 147 -18.24 0.53 3.24
N PHE A 148 -18.70 -0.65 2.82
CA PHE A 148 -20.12 -1.01 2.81
C PHE A 148 -20.52 -1.61 4.14
N VAL A 149 -21.46 -0.98 4.84
CA VAL A 149 -21.96 -1.43 6.14
C VAL A 149 -23.45 -1.74 6.06
N GLU A 150 -23.85 -2.88 6.63
CA GLU A 150 -25.24 -3.34 6.60
C GLU A 150 -26.15 -2.37 7.36
N GLU A 151 -27.32 -2.07 6.79
CA GLU A 151 -28.21 -0.99 7.25
C GLU A 151 -28.54 -1.04 8.74
N SER A 152 -28.75 -2.23 9.30
CA SER A 152 -29.14 -2.42 10.71
C SER A 152 -28.08 -2.00 11.73
N ILE A 153 -26.80 -1.95 11.33
CA ILE A 153 -25.67 -1.56 12.19
C ILE A 153 -24.98 -0.26 11.73
N TYR A 154 -25.46 0.34 10.63
CA TYR A 154 -24.81 1.46 9.93
C TYR A 154 -24.55 2.67 10.85
N ASP A 155 -25.58 3.14 11.54
CA ASP A 155 -25.48 4.39 12.32
C ASP A 155 -24.48 4.25 13.48
N GLU A 156 -24.50 3.10 14.16
CA GLU A 156 -23.57 2.81 15.25
C GLU A 156 -22.13 2.63 14.73
N PHE A 157 -21.96 1.99 13.57
CA PHE A 157 -20.66 1.84 12.92
C PHE A 157 -20.07 3.20 12.53
N VAL A 158 -20.88 4.08 11.93
CA VAL A 158 -20.47 5.46 11.58
C VAL A 158 -20.06 6.21 12.85
N ARG A 159 -20.88 6.18 13.90
CA ARG A 159 -20.58 6.85 15.18
C ARG A 159 -19.22 6.42 15.74
N ARG A 160 -18.96 5.11 15.85
CA ARG A 160 -17.67 4.57 16.36
C ARG A 160 -16.49 4.91 15.45
N SER A 161 -16.68 4.86 14.13
CA SER A 161 -15.64 5.21 13.16
C SER A 161 -15.22 6.67 13.28
N VAL A 162 -16.18 7.57 13.46
CA VAL A 162 -15.94 9.01 13.68
C VAL A 162 -15.21 9.26 14.99
N GLU A 163 -15.65 8.60 16.08
CA GLU A 163 -14.98 8.69 17.38
C GLU A 163 -13.52 8.20 17.30
N ARG A 164 -13.27 7.14 16.53
CA ARG A 164 -11.93 6.59 16.32
C ARG A 164 -11.05 7.52 15.47
N ALA A 165 -11.60 8.15 14.43
CA ALA A 165 -10.88 9.10 13.58
C ALA A 165 -10.49 10.39 14.32
N LYS A 166 -11.36 10.88 15.21
CA LYS A 166 -11.08 12.06 16.05
C LYS A 166 -9.94 11.86 17.06
N LYS A 167 -9.49 10.63 17.30
CA LYS A 167 -8.41 10.31 18.25
C LYS A 167 -7.00 10.45 17.64
N TYR A 168 -6.87 10.68 16.33
CA TYR A 168 -5.55 10.89 15.72
C TYR A 168 -4.87 12.15 16.26
N VAL A 169 -3.61 11.99 16.63
CA VAL A 169 -2.66 13.05 16.93
C VAL A 169 -1.81 13.30 15.68
N LEU A 170 -2.00 14.46 15.06
CA LEU A 170 -1.23 14.90 13.89
C LEU A 170 0.06 15.59 14.36
N GLY A 171 1.14 15.43 13.62
CA GLY A 171 2.38 16.13 13.92
C GLY A 171 3.59 15.55 13.21
N ASN A 172 4.77 15.97 13.66
CA ASN A 172 6.03 15.47 13.12
C ASN A 172 6.13 13.94 13.35
N PRO A 173 6.34 13.13 12.29
CA PRO A 173 6.38 11.67 12.40
C PRO A 173 7.51 11.13 13.29
N LEU A 174 8.51 11.95 13.62
CA LEU A 174 9.60 11.58 14.53
C LEU A 174 9.25 11.78 16.01
N THR A 175 8.14 12.47 16.33
CA THR A 175 7.72 12.74 17.70
C THR A 175 6.91 11.57 18.28
N PRO A 176 7.33 10.96 19.40
CA PRO A 176 6.56 9.89 20.05
C PRO A 176 5.12 10.32 20.37
N GLY A 177 4.16 9.42 20.13
CA GLY A 177 2.73 9.67 20.35
C GLY A 177 2.02 10.35 19.17
N VAL A 178 2.74 10.84 18.16
CA VAL A 178 2.13 11.20 16.86
C VAL A 178 1.66 9.92 16.18
N SER A 179 0.46 9.99 15.61
CA SER A 179 -0.22 8.83 14.99
C SER A 179 -0.59 9.07 13.53
N GLN A 180 -0.43 10.29 13.02
CA GLN A 180 -0.59 10.61 11.60
C GLN A 180 0.42 11.70 11.17
N GLY A 181 1.22 11.39 10.15
CA GLY A 181 2.15 12.32 9.51
C GLY A 181 1.50 13.17 8.39
N PRO A 182 2.32 13.86 7.59
CA PRO A 182 1.87 14.61 6.41
C PRO A 182 1.63 13.67 5.21
N GLN A 183 1.00 14.19 4.16
CA GLN A 183 1.00 13.60 2.82
C GLN A 183 2.37 13.80 2.16
N ILE A 184 2.68 13.00 1.13
CA ILE A 184 4.04 12.92 0.57
C ILE A 184 4.53 14.21 -0.10
N ASP A 185 3.65 14.96 -0.76
CA ASP A 185 3.98 16.22 -1.42
C ASP A 185 2.75 17.11 -1.64
N LYS A 186 3.00 18.27 -2.27
CA LYS A 186 1.98 19.27 -2.58
C LYS A 186 0.94 18.79 -3.58
N GLU A 187 1.34 18.04 -4.61
CA GLU A 187 0.43 17.57 -5.66
C GLU A 187 -0.61 16.62 -5.06
N GLN A 188 -0.15 15.65 -4.28
CA GLN A 188 -1.01 14.70 -3.60
C GLN A 188 -1.91 15.40 -2.56
N TYR A 189 -1.36 16.38 -1.83
CA TYR A 189 -2.12 17.20 -0.88
C TYR A 189 -3.27 17.97 -1.54
N GLU A 190 -3.01 18.68 -2.65
CA GLU A 190 -4.01 19.45 -3.38
C GLU A 190 -5.08 18.53 -3.99
N LYS A 191 -4.67 17.38 -4.55
CA LYS A 191 -5.59 16.35 -5.07
C LYS A 191 -6.53 15.83 -3.98
N ILE A 192 -6.03 15.55 -2.78
CA ILE A 192 -6.88 15.07 -1.68
C ILE A 192 -7.88 16.14 -1.26
N LEU A 193 -7.45 17.40 -1.15
CA LEU A 193 -8.35 18.50 -0.79
C LEU A 193 -9.44 18.72 -1.86
N ASP A 194 -9.11 18.62 -3.16
CA ASP A 194 -10.13 18.66 -4.23
C ASP A 194 -11.17 17.55 -4.06
N LEU A 195 -10.73 16.31 -3.78
CA LEU A 195 -11.63 15.18 -3.59
C LEU A 195 -12.46 15.30 -2.29
N ILE A 196 -11.93 15.92 -1.24
CA ILE A 196 -12.74 16.26 -0.06
C ILE A 196 -13.84 17.26 -0.45
N GLU A 197 -13.51 18.29 -1.22
CA GLU A 197 -14.50 19.28 -1.68
C GLU A 197 -15.54 18.68 -2.62
N SER A 198 -15.16 17.72 -3.48
CA SER A 198 -16.13 17.02 -4.34
C SER A 198 -17.13 16.22 -3.51
N GLY A 199 -16.67 15.51 -2.48
CA GLY A 199 -17.54 14.79 -1.54
C GLY A 199 -18.59 15.69 -0.88
N LYS A 200 -18.18 16.88 -0.44
CA LYS A 200 -19.11 17.89 0.11
C LYS A 200 -20.12 18.36 -0.93
N LYS A 201 -19.66 18.69 -2.14
CA LYS A 201 -20.50 19.21 -3.24
C LYS A 201 -21.51 18.19 -3.76
N GLU A 202 -21.13 16.91 -3.77
CA GLU A 202 -21.98 15.82 -4.27
C GLU A 202 -22.98 15.29 -3.23
N GLY A 203 -22.97 15.86 -2.02
CA GLY A 203 -23.97 15.59 -0.98
C GLY A 203 -23.61 14.46 -0.02
N ALA A 204 -22.36 14.00 0.01
CA ALA A 204 -21.90 13.13 1.09
C ALA A 204 -21.92 13.89 2.43
N LYS A 205 -22.26 13.21 3.52
CA LYS A 205 -22.30 13.84 4.84
C LYS A 205 -20.90 13.82 5.45
N LEU A 206 -20.30 15.00 5.60
CA LEU A 206 -19.04 15.17 6.33
C LEU A 206 -19.27 15.00 7.84
N GLU A 207 -18.70 13.95 8.43
CA GLU A 207 -18.87 13.65 9.86
C GLU A 207 -17.75 14.25 10.73
N CYS A 208 -16.53 14.30 10.21
CA CYS A 208 -15.38 14.96 10.85
C CYS A 208 -14.27 15.29 9.86
N GLY A 209 -13.35 16.18 10.25
CA GLY A 209 -12.21 16.59 9.43
C GLY A 209 -12.64 17.44 8.24
N GLY A 210 -12.13 17.11 7.06
CA GLY A 210 -12.52 17.74 5.81
C GLY A 210 -11.74 19.00 5.46
N GLY A 211 -10.53 19.17 5.99
CA GLY A 211 -9.67 20.31 5.71
C GLY A 211 -8.19 20.07 6.06
N PRO A 212 -7.35 21.06 5.79
CA PRO A 212 -5.93 21.02 6.14
C PRO A 212 -5.71 21.14 7.65
N TRP A 213 -4.49 20.83 8.11
CA TRP A 213 -4.10 20.99 9.51
C TRP A 213 -2.73 21.65 9.64
N GLY A 214 -2.57 22.57 10.60
CA GLY A 214 -1.32 23.28 10.83
C GLY A 214 -1.01 24.35 9.76
N ASN A 215 0.17 24.95 9.89
CA ASN A 215 0.62 26.07 9.03
C ASN A 215 1.81 25.70 8.12
N LYS A 216 2.36 24.50 8.28
CA LYS A 216 3.51 23.97 7.54
C LYS A 216 3.37 22.46 7.39
N GLY A 217 3.88 21.94 6.29
CA GLY A 217 3.79 20.54 5.93
C GLY A 217 2.42 20.20 5.35
N TYR A 218 2.38 19.09 4.62
CA TYR A 218 1.20 18.66 3.87
C TYR A 218 0.22 17.86 4.75
N PHE A 219 -0.22 18.42 5.88
CA PHE A 219 -1.09 17.71 6.81
C PHE A 219 -2.57 17.90 6.48
N ILE A 220 -3.32 16.79 6.49
CA ILE A 220 -4.77 16.76 6.23
C ILE A 220 -5.47 16.11 7.41
N GLN A 221 -6.58 16.71 7.86
CA GLN A 221 -7.38 16.16 8.95
C GLN A 221 -7.94 14.78 8.58
N PRO A 222 -7.95 13.80 9.50
CA PRO A 222 -8.64 12.53 9.30
C PRO A 222 -10.11 12.78 9.01
N THR A 223 -10.56 12.41 7.82
CA THR A 223 -11.85 12.79 7.27
C THR A 223 -12.74 11.57 7.13
N VAL A 224 -13.99 11.68 7.57
CA VAL A 224 -15.00 10.62 7.42
C VAL A 224 -16.23 11.19 6.72
N PHE A 225 -16.61 10.55 5.61
CA PHE A 225 -17.87 10.78 4.93
C PHE A 225 -18.81 9.59 5.15
N SER A 226 -20.02 9.88 5.62
CA SER A 226 -21.14 8.95 5.61
C SER A 226 -22.12 9.30 4.48
N ASN A 227 -23.11 8.44 4.27
CA ASN A 227 -24.10 8.52 3.19
C ASN A 227 -23.47 8.67 1.79
N VAL A 228 -22.31 8.05 1.58
CA VAL A 228 -21.66 8.05 0.27
C VAL A 228 -22.43 7.12 -0.68
N THR A 229 -22.64 7.58 -1.91
CA THR A 229 -23.26 6.79 -2.99
C THR A 229 -22.23 6.43 -4.05
N ASP A 230 -22.51 5.36 -4.79
CA ASP A 230 -21.55 4.76 -5.73
C ASP A 230 -21.18 5.70 -6.90
N GLU A 231 -22.03 6.69 -7.20
CA GLU A 231 -21.81 7.63 -8.29
C GLU A 231 -20.83 8.76 -7.97
N MET A 232 -20.58 9.02 -6.68
CA MET A 232 -19.72 10.10 -6.21
C MET A 232 -18.27 9.91 -6.63
N ARG A 233 -17.56 11.01 -6.90
CA ARG A 233 -16.11 10.99 -7.20
C ARG A 233 -15.33 10.32 -6.08
N ILE A 234 -15.63 10.63 -4.81
CA ILE A 234 -14.97 10.02 -3.65
C ILE A 234 -15.19 8.51 -3.52
N ALA A 235 -16.22 7.95 -4.17
CA ALA A 235 -16.47 6.51 -4.23
C ALA A 235 -15.72 5.85 -5.40
N LYS A 236 -15.45 6.57 -6.50
CA LYS A 236 -14.86 6.01 -7.73
C LYS A 236 -13.35 6.25 -7.84
N GLU A 237 -12.91 7.47 -7.56
CA GLU A 237 -11.53 7.91 -7.73
C GLU A 237 -10.68 7.54 -6.51
N GLU A 238 -9.44 7.11 -6.77
CA GLU A 238 -8.46 6.91 -5.72
C GLU A 238 -8.00 8.24 -5.14
N ILE A 239 -8.28 8.42 -3.84
CA ILE A 239 -7.91 9.63 -3.10
C ILE A 239 -6.45 9.57 -2.66
N PHE A 240 -6.01 8.40 -2.17
CA PHE A 240 -4.65 8.19 -1.64
C PHE A 240 -4.31 9.14 -0.47
N GLY A 241 -5.26 9.29 0.45
CA GLY A 241 -5.20 10.19 1.60
C GLY A 241 -6.18 9.78 2.71
N PRO A 242 -6.19 10.49 3.86
CA PRO A 242 -6.90 10.07 5.06
C PRO A 242 -8.39 10.43 5.00
N VAL A 243 -9.11 9.89 4.01
CA VAL A 243 -10.53 10.20 3.73
C VAL A 243 -11.32 8.91 3.60
N GLN A 244 -12.10 8.57 4.62
CA GLN A 244 -12.91 7.35 4.68
C GLN A 244 -14.31 7.57 4.13
N GLN A 245 -14.81 6.62 3.33
CA GLN A 245 -16.15 6.61 2.76
C GLN A 245 -16.95 5.46 3.33
N ILE A 246 -18.09 5.75 3.94
CA ILE A 246 -18.98 4.75 4.54
C ILE A 246 -20.33 4.74 3.80
N MET A 247 -20.57 3.64 3.09
CA MET A 247 -21.76 3.36 2.30
C MET A 247 -22.68 2.40 3.05
N LYS A 248 -23.99 2.52 2.80
CA LYS A 248 -24.99 1.60 3.35
C LYS A 248 -25.34 0.51 2.32
N PHE A 249 -25.63 -0.70 2.78
CA PHE A 249 -26.24 -1.75 1.95
C PHE A 249 -27.31 -2.54 2.72
N LYS A 250 -28.17 -3.26 1.98
CA LYS A 250 -29.25 -4.08 2.56
C LYS A 250 -29.20 -5.55 2.12
N SER A 251 -28.87 -5.78 0.86
CA SER A 251 -28.86 -7.12 0.26
C SER A 251 -27.43 -7.57 -0.03
N LEU A 252 -27.17 -8.86 0.23
CA LEU A 252 -25.93 -9.55 -0.11
C LEU A 252 -25.62 -9.43 -1.61
N ASP A 253 -26.61 -9.68 -2.46
CA ASP A 253 -26.43 -9.66 -3.91
C ASP A 253 -26.11 -8.25 -4.42
N ASP A 254 -26.75 -7.24 -3.82
CA ASP A 254 -26.53 -5.83 -4.17
C ASP A 254 -25.11 -5.40 -3.78
N VAL A 255 -24.66 -5.71 -2.55
CA VAL A 255 -23.33 -5.30 -2.11
C VAL A 255 -22.21 -5.97 -2.90
N ILE A 256 -22.37 -7.22 -3.32
CA ILE A 256 -21.40 -7.90 -4.20
C ILE A 256 -21.32 -7.19 -5.55
N LYS A 257 -22.48 -6.88 -6.17
CA LYS A 257 -22.52 -6.15 -7.45
C LYS A 257 -21.83 -4.79 -7.34
N ARG A 258 -22.14 -4.03 -6.30
CA ARG A 258 -21.58 -2.69 -6.05
C ARG A 258 -20.08 -2.73 -5.72
N ALA A 259 -19.64 -3.72 -4.93
CA ALA A 259 -18.23 -3.94 -4.64
C ALA A 259 -17.44 -4.24 -5.93
N ASN A 260 -18.01 -5.05 -6.83
CA ASN A 260 -17.38 -5.42 -8.10
C ASN A 260 -17.55 -4.37 -9.22
N ASN A 261 -18.47 -3.40 -9.08
CA ASN A 261 -18.72 -2.36 -10.08
C ASN A 261 -17.62 -1.26 -10.05
N THR A 262 -16.42 -1.66 -10.46
CA THR A 262 -15.24 -0.80 -10.57
C THR A 262 -14.27 -1.42 -11.58
N PHE A 263 -13.44 -0.56 -12.19
CA PHE A 263 -12.30 -0.98 -13.02
C PHE A 263 -11.14 -1.55 -12.19
N TYR A 264 -11.10 -1.27 -10.88
CA TYR A 264 -10.10 -1.78 -9.95
C TYR A 264 -10.47 -3.17 -9.42
N GLY A 265 -9.49 -3.86 -8.83
CA GLY A 265 -9.65 -5.18 -8.25
C GLY A 265 -8.43 -5.62 -7.44
N LEU A 266 -7.81 -4.72 -6.67
CA LEU A 266 -6.58 -5.07 -5.95
C LEU A 266 -6.84 -5.96 -4.74
N SER A 267 -7.62 -5.49 -3.79
CA SER A 267 -7.96 -6.23 -2.58
C SER A 267 -9.39 -5.99 -2.14
N ALA A 268 -9.88 -6.78 -1.20
CA ALA A 268 -11.17 -6.57 -0.53
C ALA A 268 -11.17 -7.13 0.90
N GLY A 269 -12.12 -6.70 1.72
CA GLY A 269 -12.33 -7.19 3.09
C GLY A 269 -13.77 -7.58 3.37
N ILE A 270 -13.96 -8.60 4.19
CA ILE A 270 -15.28 -9.11 4.62
C ILE A 270 -15.27 -9.27 6.14
N PHE A 271 -16.29 -8.77 6.82
CA PHE A 271 -16.48 -8.97 8.26
C PHE A 271 -17.84 -9.61 8.52
N THR A 272 -17.83 -10.84 9.04
CA THR A 272 -19.02 -11.65 9.34
C THR A 272 -18.62 -12.83 10.24
N LYS A 273 -19.55 -13.32 11.06
CA LYS A 273 -19.40 -14.56 11.84
C LYS A 273 -20.02 -15.76 11.10
N ASP A 274 -20.78 -15.50 10.06
CA ASP A 274 -21.41 -16.51 9.20
C ASP A 274 -20.41 -17.09 8.18
N LEU A 275 -20.23 -18.41 8.23
CA LEU A 275 -19.30 -19.12 7.37
C LEU A 275 -19.72 -19.11 5.89
N ASP A 276 -21.02 -19.24 5.62
CA ASP A 276 -21.55 -19.30 4.26
C ASP A 276 -21.41 -17.94 3.59
N LYS A 277 -21.69 -16.83 4.30
CA LYS A 277 -21.41 -15.48 3.82
C LYS A 277 -19.92 -15.28 3.54
N ALA A 278 -19.05 -15.68 4.46
CA ALA A 278 -17.60 -15.50 4.29
C ALA A 278 -17.08 -16.20 3.02
N ILE A 279 -17.45 -17.47 2.81
CA ILE A 279 -17.02 -18.25 1.64
C ILE A 279 -17.66 -17.73 0.36
N THR A 280 -18.97 -17.47 0.38
CA THR A 280 -19.72 -17.02 -0.81
C THR A 280 -19.22 -15.66 -1.30
N VAL A 281 -19.09 -14.68 -0.38
CA VAL A 281 -18.66 -13.33 -0.74
C VAL A 281 -17.20 -13.32 -1.17
N SER A 282 -16.32 -14.04 -0.47
CA SER A 282 -14.90 -14.08 -0.85
C SER A 282 -14.68 -14.69 -2.23
N SER A 283 -15.47 -15.71 -2.58
CA SER A 283 -15.43 -16.32 -3.91
C SER A 283 -16.02 -15.42 -5.01
N ALA A 284 -16.99 -14.57 -4.66
CA ALA A 284 -17.69 -13.71 -5.61
C ALA A 284 -16.99 -12.36 -5.88
N LEU A 285 -16.12 -11.91 -4.97
CA LEU A 285 -15.39 -10.65 -5.11
C LEU A 285 -14.30 -10.75 -6.17
N GLN A 286 -14.27 -9.79 -7.10
CA GLN A 286 -13.30 -9.69 -8.18
C GLN A 286 -12.06 -8.91 -7.71
N ALA A 287 -11.37 -9.44 -6.71
CA ALA A 287 -10.19 -8.83 -6.11
C ALA A 287 -9.04 -9.85 -5.99
N GLY A 288 -7.80 -9.36 -6.05
CA GLY A 288 -6.60 -10.17 -5.97
C GLY A 288 -6.36 -10.84 -4.62
N THR A 289 -6.69 -10.12 -3.55
CA THR A 289 -6.64 -10.61 -2.17
C THR A 289 -7.94 -10.29 -1.48
N VAL A 290 -8.55 -11.26 -0.81
CA VAL A 290 -9.75 -11.05 0.00
C VAL A 290 -9.45 -11.46 1.44
N TRP A 291 -9.53 -10.49 2.35
CA TRP A 291 -9.38 -10.74 3.79
C TRP A 291 -10.74 -11.00 4.43
N VAL A 292 -10.79 -11.94 5.39
CA VAL A 292 -11.99 -12.27 6.16
C VAL A 292 -11.70 -12.03 7.64
N ASN A 293 -12.48 -11.16 8.28
CA ASN A 293 -12.37 -10.71 9.66
C ASN A 293 -11.03 -10.05 10.06
N CYS A 294 -10.25 -9.66 9.06
CA CYS A 294 -9.02 -8.88 9.18
C CYS A 294 -8.86 -7.98 7.94
N TYR A 295 -7.83 -7.13 7.91
CA TYR A 295 -7.53 -6.29 6.76
C TYR A 295 -6.03 -5.95 6.72
N SER A 296 -5.48 -5.73 5.52
CA SER A 296 -4.05 -5.42 5.31
C SER A 296 -3.08 -6.45 5.87
N MET A 297 -3.49 -7.72 5.94
CA MET A 297 -2.62 -8.82 6.36
C MET A 297 -1.80 -9.31 5.16
N VAL A 298 -0.67 -8.67 4.93
CA VAL A 298 0.29 -9.02 3.87
C VAL A 298 1.42 -9.85 4.44
N SER A 299 1.86 -10.87 3.71
CA SER A 299 2.97 -11.72 4.09
C SER A 299 3.73 -12.21 2.87
N ALA A 300 5.04 -12.37 2.99
CA ALA A 300 5.91 -12.74 1.86
C ALA A 300 5.56 -14.11 1.24
N GLN A 301 4.90 -14.99 2.00
CA GLN A 301 4.50 -16.32 1.56
C GLN A 301 3.25 -16.29 0.67
N CYS A 302 2.46 -15.23 0.72
CA CYS A 302 1.19 -15.13 0.00
C CYS A 302 1.39 -14.31 -1.28
N PRO A 303 0.92 -14.79 -2.45
CA PRO A 303 0.95 -13.98 -3.65
C PRO A 303 0.04 -12.76 -3.50
N PHE A 304 0.47 -11.62 -4.03
CA PHE A 304 -0.26 -10.36 -4.02
C PHE A 304 -0.27 -9.72 -5.41
N GLY A 305 -1.37 -9.08 -5.79
CA GLY A 305 -1.50 -8.41 -7.09
C GLY A 305 -2.94 -8.35 -7.57
N GLY A 306 -3.24 -7.44 -8.50
CA GLY A 306 -4.61 -7.08 -8.82
C GLY A 306 -5.34 -7.98 -9.83
N PHE A 307 -6.66 -7.89 -9.80
CA PHE A 307 -7.54 -8.16 -10.93
C PHE A 307 -7.76 -6.88 -11.76
N LYS A 308 -8.27 -7.03 -12.99
CA LYS A 308 -8.69 -5.91 -13.85
C LYS A 308 -7.57 -4.88 -14.06
N MET A 309 -7.86 -3.59 -13.89
CA MET A 309 -6.87 -2.52 -14.06
C MET A 309 -5.96 -2.32 -12.84
N SER A 310 -6.12 -3.11 -11.78
CA SER A 310 -5.22 -3.04 -10.61
C SER A 310 -3.91 -3.81 -10.78
N GLY A 311 -3.68 -4.47 -11.91
CA GLY A 311 -2.39 -5.05 -12.24
C GLY A 311 -2.47 -6.29 -13.13
N ASN A 312 -1.32 -6.70 -13.64
CA ASN A 312 -1.12 -7.95 -14.37
C ASN A 312 -0.02 -8.75 -13.65
N GLY A 313 -0.20 -10.06 -13.53
CA GLY A 313 0.73 -10.93 -12.80
C GLY A 313 0.51 -10.90 -11.28
N ARG A 314 1.44 -11.50 -10.54
CA ARG A 314 1.50 -11.53 -9.07
C ARG A 314 2.93 -11.30 -8.60
N GLU A 315 3.07 -10.70 -7.44
CA GLU A 315 4.32 -10.60 -6.69
C GLU A 315 4.22 -11.43 -5.40
N LEU A 316 5.35 -11.63 -4.72
CA LEU A 316 5.46 -12.45 -3.51
C LEU A 316 5.08 -13.93 -3.74
N GLY A 317 5.16 -14.74 -2.68
CA GLY A 317 4.84 -16.17 -2.72
C GLY A 317 5.62 -16.95 -3.79
N GLU A 318 5.17 -18.16 -4.08
CA GLU A 318 5.74 -18.97 -5.16
C GLU A 318 5.39 -18.39 -6.54
N TYR A 319 4.15 -17.92 -6.71
CA TYR A 319 3.65 -17.42 -8.00
C TYR A 319 4.43 -16.22 -8.53
N GLY A 320 4.95 -15.35 -7.67
CA GLY A 320 5.74 -14.20 -8.09
C GLY A 320 7.05 -14.59 -8.79
N LEU A 321 7.56 -15.81 -8.55
CA LEU A 321 8.78 -16.29 -9.22
C LEU A 321 8.55 -16.55 -10.72
N HIS A 322 7.31 -16.81 -11.13
CA HIS A 322 7.00 -17.11 -12.54
C HIS A 322 7.22 -15.91 -13.45
N GLU A 323 6.90 -14.69 -13.00
CA GLU A 323 7.09 -13.46 -13.78
C GLU A 323 8.59 -13.10 -13.98
N TYR A 324 9.48 -13.70 -13.18
CA TYR A 324 10.93 -13.57 -13.31
C TYR A 324 11.60 -14.80 -13.95
N THR A 325 10.81 -15.70 -14.56
CA THR A 325 11.30 -16.95 -15.17
C THR A 325 10.93 -17.03 -16.65
N GLU A 326 11.91 -17.36 -17.51
CA GLU A 326 11.67 -17.66 -18.93
C GLU A 326 11.79 -19.18 -19.16
N VAL A 327 10.68 -19.84 -19.50
CA VAL A 327 10.62 -21.30 -19.66
C VAL A 327 11.22 -21.73 -21.00
N LYS A 328 12.09 -22.73 -20.97
CA LYS A 328 12.69 -23.34 -22.18
C LYS A 328 12.44 -24.84 -22.23
N THR A 329 11.65 -25.27 -23.20
CA THR A 329 11.49 -26.69 -23.53
C THR A 329 12.66 -27.18 -24.38
N VAL A 330 13.31 -28.27 -23.95
CA VAL A 330 14.36 -28.95 -24.72
C VAL A 330 13.88 -30.35 -25.09
N THR A 331 13.70 -30.61 -26.38
CA THR A 331 13.25 -31.90 -26.89
C THR A 331 14.42 -32.64 -27.53
N MET A 332 14.73 -33.83 -27.02
CA MET A 332 15.84 -34.66 -27.50
C MET A 332 15.30 -35.90 -28.22
N LYS A 333 15.75 -36.14 -29.46
CA LYS A 333 15.49 -37.41 -30.15
C LYS A 333 16.20 -38.54 -29.42
N ILE A 334 15.45 -39.58 -29.06
CA ILE A 334 15.97 -40.83 -28.52
C ILE A 334 15.54 -41.99 -29.42
N SER A 335 16.28 -43.11 -29.37
CA SER A 335 16.00 -44.29 -30.20
C SER A 335 14.65 -44.94 -29.84
N GLN A 336 14.36 -45.07 -28.56
CA GLN A 336 13.10 -45.62 -28.05
C GLN A 336 12.83 -45.05 -26.66
N LYS A 337 11.64 -44.46 -26.47
CA LYS A 337 11.15 -44.05 -25.15
C LYS A 337 10.60 -45.28 -24.42
N ASN A 338 10.98 -45.49 -23.17
CA ASN A 338 10.28 -46.38 -22.25
C ASN A 338 9.59 -45.52 -21.17
N SER A 339 8.37 -45.89 -20.79
CA SER A 339 7.55 -45.21 -19.78
C SER A 339 7.89 -45.64 -18.36
#